data_AF-A0A183FAG2-F1
#
_entry.id   AF-A0A183FAG2-F1
#
_cell.length_a   1.000
_cell.length_b   1.000
_cell.length_c   1.000
_cell.angle_alpha   90.00
_cell.angle_beta   90.00
_cell.angle_gamma   90.00
#
_symmetry.space_group_name_H-M   'P 1'
#
loop_
_entity.id
_entity.type
_entity.pdbx_description
1 polymer ?
#
loop_
_entity_poly.entity_id
_entity_poly.type
_entity_poly.pdbx_seq_one_letter_code
_entity_poly.pdbx_strand_id
1 'polypeptide(L)'
;MNDPSRYIILLIAIQMAKILRDVHAAKIIHGDVKPDNFMILNRLNENCDDVEGILSTPVLKLIDWGRAIDMRPLAGQTFTGRAGTDKFDCCEMLIERPWLVSGWISAV
;
A
#
# COMPACT_ATOMS: atom_id res chain seq x y z
N MET A 1 13.88 -20.19 -16.86
CA MET A 1 13.08 -19.00 -17.21
C MET A 1 11.61 -19.41 -17.35
N ASN A 2 10.88 -19.48 -16.24
CA ASN A 2 9.40 -19.46 -16.13
C ASN A 2 9.07 -19.80 -14.67
N ASP A 3 9.31 -18.85 -13.78
CA ASP A 3 8.87 -18.96 -12.38
C ASP A 3 7.43 -18.42 -12.30
N PRO A 4 6.42 -19.27 -12.04
CA PRO A 4 5.02 -18.85 -11.92
C PRO A 4 4.80 -17.79 -10.83
N SER A 5 5.70 -17.71 -9.84
CA SER A 5 5.64 -16.76 -8.74
C SER A 5 5.62 -15.31 -9.22
N ARG A 6 6.20 -15.00 -10.40
CA ARG A 6 6.21 -13.63 -10.96
C ARG A 6 4.82 -13.09 -11.24
N TYR A 7 3.88 -13.94 -11.67
CA TYR A 7 2.51 -13.53 -11.94
C TYR A 7 1.75 -13.23 -10.65
N ILE A 8 1.98 -14.03 -9.60
CA ILE A 8 1.41 -13.82 -8.27
C ILE A 8 1.94 -12.51 -7.67
N ILE A 9 3.26 -12.27 -7.76
CA ILE A 9 3.89 -11.02 -7.29
C ILE A 9 3.27 -9.82 -8.01
N LEU A 10 3.09 -9.89 -9.33
CA LEU A 10 2.49 -8.80 -10.11
C LEU A 10 1.03 -8.56 -9.72
N LEU A 11 0.23 -9.62 -9.53
CA LEU A 11 -1.16 -9.51 -9.09
C LEU A 11 -1.25 -8.84 -7.72
N ILE A 12 -0.42 -9.28 -6.76
CA ILE A 12 -0.33 -8.69 -5.41
C ILE A 12 0.05 -7.21 -5.50
N ALA A 13 1.09 -6.88 -6.27
CA ALA A 13 1.55 -5.50 -6.43
C ALA A 13 0.47 -4.59 -7.04
N ILE A 14 -0.26 -5.08 -8.06
CA ILE A 14 -1.37 -4.34 -8.68
C ILE A 14 -2.49 -4.08 -7.65
N GLN A 15 -2.86 -5.08 -6.86
CA GLN A 15 -3.91 -4.90 -5.86
C GLN A 15 -3.48 -3.96 -4.72
N MET A 16 -2.24 -4.07 -4.24
CA MET A 16 -1.68 -3.11 -3.28
C MET A 16 -1.72 -1.69 -3.82
N ALA A 17 -1.31 -1.48 -5.07
CA ALA A 17 -1.33 -0.16 -5.70
C ALA A 17 -2.76 0.40 -5.85
N LYS A 18 -3.75 -0.42 -6.22
CA LYS A 18 -5.17 -0.02 -6.26
C LYS A 18 -5.68 0.39 -4.88
N ILE A 19 -5.40 -0.41 -3.85
CA ILE A 19 -5.79 -0.12 -2.46
C ILE A 19 -5.18 1.22 -2.03
N LEU A 20 -3.87 1.40 -2.15
CA LEU A 20 -3.20 2.64 -1.73
C LEU A 20 -3.68 3.86 -2.50
N ARG A 21 -3.92 3.73 -3.82
CA ARG A 21 -4.53 4.79 -4.63
C ARG A 21 -5.88 5.22 -4.05
N ASP A 22 -6.75 4.28 -3.72
CA ASP A 22 -8.10 4.57 -3.25
C ASP A 22 -8.08 5.18 -1.83
N VAL A 23 -7.17 4.70 -0.96
CA VAL A 23 -6.92 5.28 0.37
C VAL A 23 -6.43 6.72 0.27
N HIS A 24 -5.48 7.00 -0.62
CA HIS A 24 -4.95 8.34 -0.84
C HIS A 24 -6.00 9.27 -1.49
N ALA A 25 -6.85 8.74 -2.38
CA ALA A 25 -7.98 9.49 -2.94
C ALA A 25 -8.97 9.94 -1.85
N ALA A 26 -9.14 9.12 -0.81
CA ALA A 26 -9.92 9.46 0.38
C ALA A 26 -9.20 10.44 1.35
N LYS A 27 -8.01 10.93 0.99
CA LYS A 27 -7.17 11.83 1.82
C LYS A 27 -6.74 11.18 3.15
N ILE A 28 -6.46 9.89 3.12
CA ILE A 28 -5.93 9.14 4.28
C ILE A 28 -4.52 8.65 3.94
N ILE A 29 -3.62 8.66 4.92
CA ILE A 29 -2.34 7.95 4.89
C ILE A 29 -2.48 6.76 5.83
N HIS A 30 -2.10 5.54 5.41
CA HIS A 30 -2.16 4.38 6.29
C HIS A 30 -1.13 4.44 7.43
N GLY A 31 0.11 4.84 7.11
CA GLY A 31 1.16 5.09 8.11
C GLY A 31 1.87 3.84 8.65
N ASP A 32 1.63 2.66 8.05
CA ASP A 32 2.24 1.37 8.45
C ASP A 32 2.06 0.30 7.35
N VAL A 33 2.44 0.58 6.11
CA VAL A 33 2.26 -0.36 4.99
C VAL A 33 3.38 -1.40 5.01
N LYS A 34 3.05 -2.61 5.44
CA LYS A 34 3.97 -3.75 5.51
C LYS A 34 3.25 -5.07 5.22
N PRO A 35 3.96 -6.16 4.91
CA PRO A 35 3.33 -7.44 4.58
C PRO A 35 2.33 -7.93 5.63
N ASP A 36 2.64 -7.74 6.92
CA ASP A 36 1.79 -8.16 8.05
C ASP A 36 0.40 -7.50 8.05
N ASN A 37 0.28 -6.32 7.44
CA ASN A 37 -0.94 -5.53 7.40
C ASN A 37 -1.77 -5.78 6.12
N PHE A 38 -1.38 -6.75 5.28
CA PHE A 38 -2.20 -7.23 4.17
C PHE A 38 -2.75 -8.63 4.45
N MET A 39 -4.06 -8.70 4.60
CA MET A 39 -4.78 -9.98 4.76
C MET A 39 -5.16 -10.55 3.39
N ILE A 40 -4.89 -11.83 3.19
CA ILE A 40 -5.35 -12.57 2.01
C ILE A 40 -6.82 -12.98 2.23
N LEU A 41 -7.70 -12.52 1.35
CA LEU A 41 -9.15 -12.76 1.45
C LEU A 41 -9.60 -14.04 0.76
N ASN A 42 -9.10 -14.26 -0.45
CA ASN A 42 -9.59 -15.29 -1.36
C ASN A 42 -8.41 -16.08 -1.91
N ARG A 43 -8.65 -17.38 -2.13
CA ARG A 43 -7.77 -18.17 -2.99
C ARG A 43 -8.01 -17.74 -4.44
N LEU A 44 -6.94 -17.66 -5.22
CA LEU A 44 -7.07 -17.53 -6.67
C LEU A 44 -7.81 -18.78 -7.16
N ASN A 45 -8.97 -18.59 -7.76
CA ASN A 45 -9.76 -19.70 -8.26
C ASN A 45 -9.10 -20.21 -9.56
N GLU A 46 -8.77 -21.50 -9.61
CA GLU A 46 -8.10 -22.12 -10.76
C GLU A 46 -8.98 -22.10 -12.02
N ASN A 47 -10.29 -21.89 -11.86
CA ASN A 47 -11.29 -21.91 -12.94
C ASN A 47 -11.65 -20.51 -13.48
N CYS A 48 -10.87 -19.48 -13.15
CA CYS A 48 -11.04 -18.13 -13.68
C CYS A 48 -10.12 -17.93 -14.88
N ASP A 49 -10.62 -18.24 -16.09
CA ASP A 49 -9.82 -18.14 -17.32
C ASP A 49 -9.74 -16.71 -17.87
N ASP A 50 -10.45 -15.76 -17.27
CA ASP A 50 -10.50 -14.37 -17.71
C ASP A 50 -9.62 -13.47 -16.82
N VAL A 51 -8.74 -12.69 -17.46
CA VAL A 51 -7.77 -11.80 -16.79
C VAL A 51 -8.46 -10.65 -16.03
N GLU A 52 -9.57 -10.14 -16.55
CA GLU A 52 -10.30 -9.02 -15.96
C GLU A 52 -10.96 -9.43 -14.63
N GLY A 53 -11.53 -10.64 -14.58
CA GLY A 53 -12.06 -11.32 -13.42
C GLY A 53 -11.00 -11.53 -12.35
N ILE A 54 -9.80 -12.00 -12.73
CA ILE A 54 -8.67 -12.13 -11.78
C ILE A 54 -8.27 -10.77 -11.20
N LEU A 55 -8.16 -9.74 -12.04
CA LEU A 55 -7.72 -8.40 -11.62
C LEU A 55 -8.78 -7.61 -10.84
N SER A 56 -10.06 -7.95 -10.99
CA SER A 56 -11.20 -7.36 -10.29
C SER A 56 -11.58 -8.11 -9.02
N THR A 57 -11.20 -9.38 -8.90
CA THR A 57 -11.41 -10.16 -7.68
C THR A 57 -10.51 -9.64 -6.55
N PRO A 58 -11.08 -9.18 -5.43
CA PRO A 58 -10.27 -8.74 -4.29
C PRO A 58 -9.59 -9.94 -3.64
N VAL A 59 -8.25 -9.93 -3.65
CA VAL A 59 -7.40 -10.97 -3.04
C VAL A 59 -6.73 -10.43 -1.79
N LEU A 60 -6.52 -9.13 -1.71
CA LEU A 60 -5.88 -8.45 -0.58
C LEU A 60 -6.84 -7.49 0.12
N LYS A 61 -6.66 -7.38 1.43
CA LYS A 61 -7.27 -6.34 2.26
C LYS A 61 -6.21 -5.70 3.15
N LEU A 62 -6.12 -4.38 3.09
CA LEU A 62 -5.31 -3.60 4.02
C LEU A 62 -6.04 -3.50 5.38
N ILE A 63 -5.32 -3.78 6.46
CA ILE A 63 -5.81 -3.77 7.84
C ILE A 63 -4.85 -2.97 8.73
N ASP A 64 -5.22 -2.82 10.01
CA ASP A 64 -4.44 -2.10 11.04
C ASP A 64 -4.26 -0.59 10.77
N TRP A 65 -5.33 0.16 11.00
CA TRP A 65 -5.38 1.61 10.83
C TRP A 65 -4.90 2.39 12.07
N GLY A 66 -4.23 1.75 13.03
CA GLY A 66 -3.83 2.37 14.29
C GLY A 66 -2.86 3.56 14.12
N ARG A 67 -2.19 3.64 12.97
CA ARG A 67 -1.24 4.72 12.59
C ARG A 67 -1.74 5.59 11.44
N ALA A 68 -3.01 5.46 11.07
CA ALA A 68 -3.57 6.19 9.97
C ALA A 68 -3.70 7.69 10.26
N ILE A 69 -3.47 8.51 9.24
CA ILE A 69 -3.53 9.97 9.32
C ILE A 69 -4.60 10.47 8.37
N ASP A 70 -5.59 11.18 8.90
CA ASP A 70 -6.56 11.93 8.11
C ASP A 70 -5.96 13.26 7.67
N MET A 71 -5.77 13.44 6.36
CA MET A 71 -5.15 14.63 5.78
C MET A 71 -6.14 15.78 5.57
N ARG A 72 -7.46 15.56 5.72
CA ARG A 72 -8.46 16.61 5.54
C ARG A 72 -8.26 17.78 6.52
N PRO A 73 -8.06 17.57 7.83
CA PRO A 73 -7.74 18.66 8.75
C PRO A 73 -6.30 19.17 8.63
N LEU A 74 -5.43 18.47 7.92
CA LEU A 74 -3.98 18.74 7.82
C LEU A 74 -3.57 19.14 6.40
N ALA A 75 -4.50 19.73 5.63
CA ALA A 75 -4.24 20.10 4.25
C ALA A 75 -3.05 21.07 4.14
N GLY A 76 -2.06 20.72 3.30
CA GLY A 76 -0.85 21.51 3.10
C GLY A 76 0.26 21.27 4.14
N GLN A 77 0.02 20.46 5.16
CA GLN A 77 1.02 20.10 6.16
C GLN A 77 1.95 19.00 5.65
N THR A 78 3.18 19.04 6.15
CA THR A 78 4.20 17.99 5.97
C THR A 78 4.59 17.42 7.32
N PHE A 79 5.09 16.20 7.34
CA PHE A 79 5.47 15.50 8.57
C PHE A 79 6.97 15.27 8.61
N THR A 80 7.54 15.19 9.81
CA THR A 80 8.92 14.80 10.06
C THR A 80 8.94 13.70 11.13
N GLY A 81 10.04 12.97 11.24
CA GLY A 81 10.19 11.86 12.18
C GLY A 81 10.10 10.49 11.51
N ARG A 82 10.53 9.46 12.24
CA ARG A 82 10.70 8.08 11.77
C ARG A 82 9.45 7.25 12.02
N ALA A 83 9.27 6.17 11.26
CA ALA A 83 8.24 5.17 11.50
C ALA A 83 8.48 4.39 12.82
N GLY A 84 9.70 4.42 13.37
CA GLY A 84 10.04 3.75 14.63
C GLY A 84 10.33 2.26 14.48
N THR A 85 10.45 1.78 13.24
CA THR A 85 10.86 0.41 12.89
C THR A 85 11.85 0.51 11.73
N ASP A 86 13.09 0.09 11.94
CA ASP A 86 14.24 0.34 11.03
C ASP A 86 14.05 -0.10 9.57
N LYS A 87 13.05 -0.96 9.28
CA LYS A 87 12.80 -1.52 7.95
C LYS A 87 11.72 -0.81 7.12
N PHE A 88 10.98 0.12 7.71
CA PHE A 88 9.80 0.73 7.08
C PHE A 88 9.85 2.26 7.07
N ASP A 89 11.04 2.83 7.28
CA ASP A 89 11.26 4.26 7.07
C ASP A 89 11.29 4.58 5.57
N CYS A 90 10.55 5.61 5.17
CA CYS A 90 10.58 6.10 3.79
C CYS A 90 11.90 6.82 3.48
N CYS A 91 12.19 7.06 2.20
CA CYS A 91 13.42 7.71 1.78
C CYS A 91 13.66 9.05 2.49
N GLU A 92 12.63 9.88 2.65
CA GLU A 92 12.69 11.17 3.34
C GLU A 92 12.94 11.00 4.83
N MET A 93 12.33 10.01 5.48
CA MET A 93 12.60 9.66 6.88
C MET A 93 14.08 9.25 7.06
N LEU A 94 14.64 8.52 6.09
CA LEU A 94 16.04 8.10 6.11
C LEU A 94 17.02 9.27 5.98
N ILE A 95 16.66 10.30 5.22
CA ILE A 95 17.50 11.49 4.98
C ILE A 95 17.02 12.74 5.73
N GLU A 96 16.18 12.56 6.75
CA GLU A 96 15.65 13.61 7.64
C GLU A 96 14.95 14.77 6.91
N ARG A 97 14.23 14.46 5.83
CA ARG A 97 13.41 15.43 5.09
C ARG A 97 11.93 15.33 5.49
N PRO A 98 11.16 16.42 5.31
CA PRO A 98 9.71 16.36 5.44
C PRO A 98 9.12 15.38 4.43
N TRP A 99 8.17 14.58 4.87
CA TRP A 99 7.43 13.61 4.06
C TRP A 99 5.94 13.95 4.03
N LEU A 100 5.33 13.64 2.89
CA LEU A 100 3.90 13.71 2.64
C LEU A 100 3.57 12.82 1.44
N VAL A 101 2.32 12.40 1.33
CA VAL A 101 1.88 11.59 0.18
C VAL A 101 1.63 12.43 -1.07
N SER A 102 1.65 13.77 -0.99
CA SER A 102 1.38 14.63 -2.15
C SER A 102 2.62 14.82 -3.03
N GLY A 103 2.80 13.88 -3.96
CA GLY A 103 3.86 13.93 -4.98
C GLY A 103 4.48 12.56 -5.13
N TRP A 104 3.82 11.70 -5.91
CA TRP A 104 4.28 10.40 -6.42
C TRP A 104 5.69 9.99 -5.96
N ILE A 105 5.72 9.08 -4.97
CA ILE A 105 6.90 8.59 -4.24
C ILE A 105 7.24 9.48 -3.04
N SER A 106 6.65 9.14 -1.90
CA SER A 106 7.34 8.29 -0.93
C SER A 106 6.36 7.68 0.08
N ALA A 107 6.51 6.38 0.29
CA ALA A 107 5.59 5.52 1.01
C ALA A 107 5.81 5.57 2.52
N VAL A 108 4.72 5.56 3.30
CA VAL A 108 4.67 4.76 4.53
C VAL A 108 3.78 3.57 4.26
#